data_AF-A0A6V7K6X5-F1
#
_entry.id   AF-A0A6V7K6X5-F1
#
_cell.length_a   1.000
_cell.length_b   1.000
_cell.length_c   1.000
_cell.angle_alpha   90.00
_cell.angle_beta   90.00
_cell.angle_gamma   90.00
#
_symmetry.space_group_name_H-M   'P 1'
#
loop_
_entity.id
_entity.type
_entity.pdbx_description
1 polymer ?
#
loop_
_entity_poly.entity_id
_entity_poly.type
_entity_poly.pdbx_seq_one_letter_code
_entity_poly.pdbx_strand_id
1 'polypeptide(L)' 'SSAKWFNTSVRAQKLLAVLLMRSQHQCQLTAGKMLVMNFETFNMV' A
#
# COMPACT_ATOMS: atom_id res chain seq x y z
N SER A 1 -13.44 -7.88 -11.35
CA SER A 1 -12.64 -8.31 -12.52
C SER A 1 -11.17 -8.11 -12.19
N SER A 2 -10.41 -9.18 -11.94
CA SER A 2 -8.97 -9.05 -11.71
C SER A 2 -8.28 -8.70 -13.02
N ALA A 3 -7.62 -7.55 -13.08
CA ALA A 3 -6.81 -7.17 -14.24
C ALA A 3 -5.71 -8.23 -14.44
N LYS A 4 -5.59 -8.78 -15.65
CA LYS A 4 -4.54 -9.75 -16.00
C LYS A 4 -3.19 -9.03 -16.09
N TRP A 5 -2.56 -8.78 -14.95
CA TRP A 5 -1.28 -8.07 -14.81
C TRP A 5 -0.12 -8.75 -15.55
N PHE A 6 -0.23 -10.04 -15.86
CA PHE A 6 0.77 -10.76 -16.66
C PHE A 6 0.61 -10.53 -18.17
N ASN A 7 -0.54 -10.02 -18.61
CA ASN A 7 -0.85 -9.76 -20.03
C ASN A 7 -0.68 -8.28 -20.42
N THR A 8 -0.20 -7.44 -19.50
CA THR A 8 0.14 -6.04 -19.79
C THR A 8 1.57 -5.93 -20.34
N SER A 9 1.88 -4.80 -21.00
CA SER A 9 3.22 -4.51 -21.51
C SER A 9 4.32 -4.72 -20.47
N VAL A 10 5.51 -5.11 -20.92
CA VAL A 10 6.71 -5.30 -20.07
C VAL A 10 7.01 -4.04 -19.24
N ARG A 11 6.80 -2.85 -19.80
CA ARG A 11 6.97 -1.57 -19.09
C ARG A 11 6.04 -1.47 -17.88
N ALA A 12 4.77 -1.78 -18.07
CA ALA A 12 3.79 -1.72 -16.99
C ALA A 12 3.97 -2.86 -15.97
N GLN A 13 4.42 -4.05 -16.37
CA GLN A 13 4.82 -5.11 -15.43
C GLN A 13 5.95 -4.65 -14.50
N LYS A 14 7.00 -4.01 -15.05
CA LYS A 14 8.09 -3.42 -14.25
C LYS A 14 7.59 -2.34 -13.30
N LEU A 15 6.68 -1.48 -13.76
CA LEU A 15 6.06 -0.46 -12.92
C LEU A 15 5.25 -1.10 -11.78
N LEU A 16 4.46 -2.12 -12.08
CA LEU A 16 3.69 -2.87 -11.08
C LEU A 16 4.61 -3.51 -10.04
N ALA A 17 5.74 -4.09 -10.44
CA ALA A 17 6.72 -4.63 -9.50
C ALA A 17 7.25 -3.56 -8.53
N VAL A 18 7.60 -2.38 -9.03
CA VAL A 18 8.03 -1.25 -8.19
C VAL A 18 6.91 -0.79 -7.26
N LEU A 19 5.68 -0.68 -7.76
CA LEU A 19 4.52 -0.32 -6.95
C LEU A 19 4.26 -1.33 -5.83
N LEU A 20 4.35 -2.64 -6.13
CA LEU A 20 4.20 -3.72 -5.17
C LEU A 20 5.28 -3.69 -4.10
N MET A 21 6.54 -3.42 -4.47
CA MET A 21 7.64 -3.25 -3.51
C MET A 21 7.38 -2.06 -2.59
N ARG A 22 6.91 -0.94 -3.13
CA ARG A 22 6.60 0.26 -2.34
C ARG A 22 5.38 0.08 -1.43
N SER A 23 4.38 -0.68 -1.89
CA SER A 23 3.17 -0.95 -1.11
C SER A 23 3.36 -1.99 -0.01
N GLN A 24 4.52 -2.67 0.06
CA GLN A 24 4.83 -3.53 1.21
C GLN A 24 4.84 -2.74 2.52
N HIS A 25 5.20 -1.46 2.46
CA HIS A 25 4.93 -0.53 3.55
C HIS A 25 3.49 -0.04 3.46
N GLN A 26 2.72 -0.30 4.52
CA GLN A 26 1.39 0.26 4.67
C GLN A 26 1.45 1.79 4.65
N CYS A 27 0.59 2.43 3.87
CA CYS A 27 0.37 3.87 3.97
C CYS A 27 -0.28 4.16 5.32
N GLN A 28 0.50 4.63 6.28
CA GLN A 28 0.03 4.90 7.64
C GLN A 28 -0.19 6.39 7.83
N LEU A 29 -1.38 6.73 8.33
CA LEU A 29 -1.67 8.06 8.86
C LEU A 29 -1.14 8.09 10.30
N THR A 30 -0.34 9.08 10.67
CA THR A 30 0.18 9.19 12.05
C THR A 30 -0.22 10.50 12.69
N ALA A 31 -0.64 10.47 13.95
CA ALA A 31 -0.81 11.67 14.76
C ALA A 31 0.55 12.02 15.39
N GLY A 32 1.09 13.18 15.02
CA GLY A 32 2.37 13.67 15.54
C GLY A 32 3.57 12.74 15.30
N LYS A 33 3.49 11.80 14.35
CA LYS A 33 4.47 10.70 14.14
C LYS A 33 4.62 9.72 15.31
N MET A 34 3.69 9.73 16.28
CA MET A 34 3.76 8.92 17.49
C MET A 34 2.70 7.83 17.52
N LEU A 35 1.50 8.11 16.99
CA LEU A 35 0.37 7.18 16.98
C LEU A 35 -0.03 6.88 15.54
N VAL A 36 0.03 5.61 15.13
CA VAL A 36 -0.56 5.17 13.87
C VAL A 36 -2.08 5.23 14.03
N MET A 37 -2.76 6.03 13.21
CA MET A 37 -4.20 6.13 13.21
C MET A 37 -4.79 5.00 12.36
N ASN A 38 -5.33 4.00 13.03
CA ASN A 38 -6.10 2.91 12.45
C ASN A 38 -7.31 2.55 13.35
N PHE A 39 -8.15 1.60 12.95
CA PHE A 39 -9.31 1.18 13.74
C PHE A 39 -8.93 0.53 15.08
N GLU A 40 -7.75 -0.06 15.20
CA GLU A 40 -7.26 -0.65 16.45
C GLU A 40 -6.97 0.46 17.48
N THR A 41 -6.30 1.53 17.05
CA THR A 41 -5.98 2.70 17.88
C THR A 41 -7.16 3.65 18.09
N PHE A 42 -8.21 3.54 17.28
CA PHE A 42 -9.37 4.42 17.38
C PHE A 42 -10.10 4.27 18.73
N ASN A 43 -10.15 3.04 19.25
CA ASN A 43 -10.75 2.72 20.55
C ASN A 43 -9.68 2.61 21.66
N MET A 44 -8.45 3.06 21.43
CA MET A 44 -7.46 3.24 22.52
C MET A 44 -7.77 4.54 23.27
N VAL A 45 -8.91 4.60 23.95
CA VAL A 45 -9.27 5.61 24.95
C VAL A 45 -10.16 4.95 26.00
#